data_AF-A0A075K166-F1
#
_entry.id   AF-A0A075K166-F1
#
_cell.length_a   1.000
_cell.length_b   1.000
_cell.length_c   1.000
_cell.angle_alpha   90.00
_cell.angle_beta   90.00
_cell.angle_gamma   90.00
#
_symmetry.space_group_name_H-M   'P 1'
#
loop_
_entity.id
_entity.type
_entity.pdbx_description
1 polymer ?
#
loop_
_entity_poly.entity_id
_entity_poly.type
_entity_poly.pdbx_seq_one_letter_code
_entity_poly.pdbx_strand_id
1 'polypeptide(L)'
;MQTTPSPTAGTSGSTFLLLAAPHRAMFFIGATLLVTGMGWWLWMLLAPWLGWPAAAQPMPAVWMHGFLMQYVTLAPFVMGFLLTVFPRWMNVAVVPRRVYAAVFGLMLTGAALVLSAACGAPRMLPAGLAAMLLGWLIATGTLADRLRQHGFRDTWARSAWCALAMGAAGLFLVLCASLGAPPAWVATANRIATFGFLLPMYFTVAHRMVPFFSGNVVPGYRVVRPAWSLWALWVLCLAHLVLDLSGLSAWRWLPDASLTALLLWQWVAWQPWKARRPGLLLVLYIALAWLPLSFLLYTVDSLHVLATGIDSRAVAPLHALTIGFFSAMLVAMVTRVTHGHSGRPLAMGAIPWLAFLGMQLTALIRVAAEYTTQPWPWYIAAATLWLLALIPWVARSLWIYLTPRRDGAPG
;
A
#
# COMPACT_ATOMS: atom_id res chain seq x y z
N MET A 1 -48.48 -9.33 -24.84
CA MET A 1 -47.01 -9.17 -24.77
C MET A 1 -46.70 -7.72 -24.47
N GLN A 2 -46.46 -7.37 -23.20
CA GLN A 2 -46.00 -6.04 -22.83
C GLN A 2 -44.48 -6.02 -22.94
N THR A 3 -43.97 -5.31 -23.93
CA THR A 3 -42.55 -5.00 -24.07
C THR A 3 -42.17 -3.98 -22.99
N THR A 4 -41.51 -4.44 -21.94
CA THR A 4 -40.81 -3.55 -20.99
C THR A 4 -39.72 -2.78 -21.74
N PRO A 5 -39.64 -1.45 -21.62
CA PRO A 5 -38.58 -0.69 -22.25
C PRO A 5 -37.25 -1.04 -21.58
N SER A 6 -36.25 -1.38 -22.39
CA SER A 6 -34.86 -1.50 -21.96
C SER A 6 -34.43 -0.21 -21.27
N PRO A 7 -33.74 -0.26 -20.11
CA PRO A 7 -33.25 0.95 -19.48
C PRO A 7 -32.24 1.59 -20.42
N THR A 8 -32.54 2.82 -20.83
CA THR A 8 -31.63 3.67 -21.57
C THR A 8 -30.34 3.77 -20.77
N ALA A 9 -29.22 3.36 -21.39
CA ALA A 9 -27.89 3.55 -20.85
C ALA A 9 -27.61 5.06 -20.80
N GLY A 10 -28.08 5.71 -19.74
CA GLY A 10 -27.76 7.10 -19.47
C GLY A 10 -26.25 7.22 -19.40
N THR A 11 -25.70 8.11 -20.21
CA THR A 11 -24.30 8.53 -20.18
C THR A 11 -24.01 9.26 -18.88
N SER A 12 -23.95 8.50 -17.78
CA SER A 12 -23.54 9.03 -16.49
C SER A 12 -22.08 9.50 -16.64
N GLY A 13 -21.83 10.80 -16.46
CA GLY A 13 -20.49 11.37 -16.59
C GLY A 13 -19.45 10.63 -15.76
N SER A 14 -18.18 10.68 -16.17
CA SER A 14 -17.06 9.92 -15.56
C SER A 14 -16.97 10.05 -14.04
N THR A 15 -17.27 11.24 -13.50
CA THR A 15 -17.32 11.50 -12.04
C THR A 15 -18.39 10.67 -11.32
N PHE A 16 -19.52 10.41 -11.96
CA PHE A 16 -20.58 9.56 -11.39
C PHE A 16 -20.12 8.10 -11.30
N LEU A 17 -19.38 7.62 -12.31
CA LEU A 17 -18.83 6.26 -12.33
C LEU A 17 -17.73 6.04 -11.28
N LEU A 18 -16.84 7.03 -11.07
CA LEU A 18 -15.83 6.95 -10.01
C LEU A 18 -16.47 6.81 -8.63
N LEU A 19 -17.57 7.52 -8.38
CA LEU A 19 -18.28 7.51 -7.11
C LEU A 19 -19.35 6.40 -7.02
N ALA A 20 -19.39 5.47 -7.96
CA ALA A 20 -20.29 4.30 -7.89
C ALA A 20 -19.88 3.31 -6.79
N ALA A 21 -18.58 3.25 -6.44
CA ALA A 21 -18.10 2.47 -5.31
C ALA A 21 -16.84 3.11 -4.69
N PRO A 22 -16.59 2.95 -3.37
CA PRO A 22 -15.44 3.56 -2.71
C PRO A 22 -14.10 3.13 -3.30
N HIS A 23 -13.93 1.84 -3.62
CA HIS A 23 -12.69 1.35 -4.22
C HIS A 23 -12.42 1.95 -5.60
N ARG A 24 -13.43 2.22 -6.44
CA ARG A 24 -13.22 2.82 -7.77
C ARG A 24 -12.60 4.21 -7.64
N ALA A 25 -13.23 5.07 -6.84
CA ALA A 25 -12.78 6.43 -6.59
C ALA A 25 -11.34 6.47 -6.02
N MET A 26 -11.09 5.70 -4.97
CA MET A 26 -9.80 5.77 -4.27
C MET A 26 -8.68 5.02 -5.01
N PHE A 27 -8.99 3.93 -5.72
CA PHE A 27 -8.00 3.22 -6.54
C PHE A 27 -7.62 4.04 -7.77
N PHE A 28 -8.52 4.88 -8.29
CA PHE A 28 -8.19 5.84 -9.34
C PHE A 28 -7.12 6.84 -8.87
N ILE A 29 -7.27 7.39 -7.66
CA ILE A 29 -6.25 8.26 -7.04
C ILE A 29 -4.92 7.50 -6.93
N GLY A 30 -4.93 6.35 -6.25
CA GLY A 30 -3.71 5.57 -6.03
C GLY A 30 -3.03 5.14 -7.33
N ALA A 31 -3.78 4.70 -8.34
CA ALA A 31 -3.23 4.26 -9.62
C ALA A 31 -2.61 5.42 -10.40
N THR A 32 -3.24 6.60 -10.38
CA THR A 32 -2.66 7.80 -11.00
C THR A 32 -1.36 8.19 -10.31
N LEU A 33 -1.35 8.17 -8.97
CA LEU A 33 -0.20 8.54 -8.14
C LEU A 33 0.96 7.53 -8.22
N LEU A 34 0.69 6.26 -8.53
CA LEU A 34 1.74 5.30 -8.84
C LEU A 34 2.61 5.82 -9.99
N VAL A 35 1.99 6.26 -11.09
CA VAL A 35 2.75 6.76 -12.25
C VAL A 35 3.33 8.14 -11.98
N THR A 36 2.54 9.09 -11.47
CA THR A 36 3.03 10.47 -11.30
C THR A 36 4.05 10.60 -10.17
N GLY A 37 3.84 9.91 -9.04
CA GLY A 37 4.76 9.92 -7.91
C GLY A 37 6.09 9.22 -8.22
N MET A 38 6.07 8.08 -8.93
CA MET A 38 7.31 7.44 -9.37
C MET A 38 7.95 8.15 -10.57
N GLY A 39 7.17 8.82 -11.42
CA GLY A 39 7.70 9.70 -12.45
C GLY A 39 8.48 10.87 -11.85
N TRP A 40 7.93 11.51 -10.82
CA TRP A 40 8.65 12.51 -10.02
C TRP A 40 9.91 11.92 -9.38
N TRP A 41 9.82 10.72 -8.82
CA TRP A 41 10.99 10.10 -8.18
C TRP A 41 12.10 9.75 -9.19
N LEU A 42 11.75 9.21 -10.36
CA LEU A 42 12.70 8.98 -11.43
C LEU A 42 13.35 10.28 -11.88
N TRP A 43 12.58 11.37 -11.99
CA TRP A 43 13.13 12.70 -12.27
C TRP A 43 14.12 13.15 -11.20
N MET A 44 13.84 12.94 -9.91
CA MET A 44 14.77 13.25 -8.81
C MET A 44 16.05 12.42 -8.81
N LEU A 45 16.04 11.24 -9.43
CA LEU A 45 17.24 10.42 -9.63
C LEU A 45 18.03 10.82 -10.88
N LEU A 46 17.33 11.10 -11.99
CA LEU A 46 17.94 11.46 -13.27
C LEU A 46 18.53 12.87 -13.27
N ALA A 47 17.83 13.84 -12.69
CA ALA A 47 18.23 15.23 -12.75
C ALA A 47 19.67 15.47 -12.23
N PRO A 48 20.03 15.05 -11.00
CA PRO A 48 21.41 15.19 -10.53
C PRO A 48 22.41 14.32 -11.32
N TRP A 49 21.99 13.16 -11.83
CA TRP A 49 22.85 12.26 -12.62
C TRP A 49 23.24 12.86 -13.98
N LEU A 50 22.32 13.59 -14.60
CA LEU A 50 22.48 14.20 -15.92
C LEU A 50 22.83 15.69 -15.86
N GLY A 51 22.97 16.26 -14.66
CA GLY A 51 23.20 17.70 -14.47
C GLY A 51 22.00 18.58 -14.85
N TRP A 52 20.77 18.02 -14.87
CA TRP A 52 19.55 18.78 -15.13
C TRP A 52 19.07 19.51 -13.87
N PRO A 53 18.34 20.63 -14.04
CA PRO A 53 17.74 21.33 -12.91
C PRO A 53 16.65 20.49 -12.25
N ALA A 54 16.62 20.51 -10.92
CA ALA A 54 15.55 19.94 -10.10
C ALA A 54 14.86 21.05 -9.31
N ALA A 55 13.54 20.98 -9.17
CA ALA A 55 12.80 21.90 -8.33
C ALA A 55 13.27 21.80 -6.87
N ALA A 56 13.33 22.93 -6.17
CA ALA A 56 13.60 22.94 -4.74
C ALA A 56 12.54 22.13 -3.99
N GLN A 57 13.00 21.20 -3.15
CA GLN A 57 12.12 20.29 -2.44
C GLN A 57 11.72 20.85 -1.07
N PRO A 58 10.46 20.66 -0.63
CA PRO A 58 10.00 21.16 0.68
C PRO A 58 10.60 20.38 1.86
N MET A 59 11.21 19.23 1.60
CA MET A 59 11.91 18.36 2.53
C MET A 59 12.96 17.54 1.75
N PRO A 60 13.91 16.85 2.40
CA PRO A 60 14.84 15.95 1.71
C PRO A 60 14.12 15.01 0.74
N ALA A 61 14.59 14.92 -0.51
CA ALA A 61 13.89 14.21 -1.59
C ALA A 61 13.62 12.73 -1.25
N VAL A 62 14.52 12.08 -0.52
CA VAL A 62 14.35 10.70 -0.04
C VAL A 62 13.18 10.58 0.95
N TRP A 63 13.01 11.55 1.84
CA TRP A 63 11.88 11.58 2.76
C TRP A 63 10.57 11.87 2.04
N MET A 64 10.61 12.78 1.07
CA MET A 64 9.46 13.08 0.21
C MET A 64 9.04 11.86 -0.61
N HIS A 65 9.99 11.09 -1.16
CA HIS A 65 9.72 9.82 -1.83
C HIS A 65 9.02 8.82 -0.92
N GLY A 66 9.58 8.58 0.27
CA GLY A 66 8.97 7.69 1.27
C GLY A 66 7.56 8.14 1.66
N PHE A 67 7.34 9.46 1.78
CA PHE A 67 6.05 10.04 2.11
C PHE A 67 5.04 9.88 0.96
N LEU A 68 5.42 10.26 -0.26
CA LEU A 68 4.61 10.15 -1.47
C LEU A 68 4.17 8.71 -1.73
N MET A 69 5.07 7.75 -1.58
CA MET A 69 4.72 6.34 -1.80
C MET A 69 3.74 5.84 -0.73
N GLN A 70 4.00 6.11 0.54
CA GLN A 70 3.25 5.48 1.62
C GLN A 70 1.92 6.17 1.94
N TYR A 71 1.93 7.49 2.13
CA TYR A 71 0.76 8.27 2.54
C TYR A 71 -0.07 8.75 1.37
N VAL A 72 0.58 9.13 0.28
CA VAL A 72 -0.11 9.76 -0.86
C VAL A 72 -0.56 8.69 -1.85
N THR A 73 0.28 7.69 -2.14
CA THR A 73 0.03 6.70 -3.20
C THR A 73 -0.63 5.42 -2.70
N LEU A 74 -0.08 4.75 -1.67
CA LEU A 74 -0.58 3.47 -1.18
C LEU A 74 -1.83 3.61 -0.29
N ALA A 75 -1.93 4.67 0.51
CA ALA A 75 -3.06 4.86 1.42
C ALA A 75 -4.43 4.97 0.72
N PRO A 76 -4.58 5.61 -0.46
CA PRO A 76 -5.82 5.55 -1.22
C PRO A 76 -6.29 4.13 -1.54
N PHE A 77 -5.39 3.20 -1.90
CA PHE A 77 -5.78 1.81 -2.11
C PHE A 77 -6.28 1.16 -0.81
N VAL A 78 -5.62 1.43 0.31
CA VAL A 78 -6.08 0.94 1.62
C VAL A 78 -7.48 1.50 1.95
N MET A 79 -7.69 2.81 1.81
CA MET A 79 -8.98 3.46 2.08
C MET A 79 -10.08 2.94 1.15
N GLY A 80 -9.82 2.85 -0.15
CA GLY A 80 -10.78 2.32 -1.13
C GLY A 80 -11.22 0.90 -0.81
N PHE A 81 -10.26 0.06 -0.42
CA PHE A 81 -10.53 -1.30 0.00
C PHE A 81 -11.38 -1.32 1.27
N LEU A 82 -10.94 -0.66 2.34
CA LEU A 82 -11.63 -0.72 3.64
C LEU A 82 -13.01 -0.06 3.62
N LEU A 83 -13.17 1.11 2.99
CA LEU A 83 -14.50 1.73 2.83
C LEU A 83 -15.48 0.82 2.06
N THR A 84 -14.97 -0.12 1.25
CA THR A 84 -15.78 -1.13 0.55
C THR A 84 -16.05 -2.37 1.40
N VAL A 85 -15.01 -2.98 1.99
CA VAL A 85 -15.11 -4.33 2.59
C VAL A 85 -15.27 -4.33 4.10
N PHE A 86 -14.82 -3.29 4.80
CA PHE A 86 -14.81 -3.23 6.26
C PHE A 86 -16.22 -3.37 6.86
N PRO A 87 -17.27 -2.69 6.34
CA PRO A 87 -18.63 -2.94 6.81
C PRO A 87 -19.10 -4.38 6.57
N ARG A 88 -18.69 -4.99 5.44
CA ARG A 88 -19.06 -6.36 5.07
C ARG A 88 -18.43 -7.40 5.98
N TRP A 89 -17.24 -7.14 6.51
CA TRP A 89 -16.57 -8.04 7.46
C TRP A 89 -17.38 -8.28 8.73
N MET A 90 -18.14 -7.27 9.14
CA MET A 90 -18.92 -7.23 10.37
C MET A 90 -20.44 -7.31 10.11
N ASN A 91 -20.85 -7.47 8.85
CA ASN A 91 -22.25 -7.45 8.42
C ASN A 91 -23.03 -6.20 8.92
N VAL A 92 -22.41 -5.02 8.83
CA VAL A 92 -23.03 -3.74 9.20
C VAL A 92 -23.30 -2.87 7.98
N ALA A 93 -24.10 -1.82 8.15
CA ALA A 93 -24.49 -0.92 7.07
C ALA A 93 -23.28 -0.35 6.30
N VAL A 94 -23.38 -0.35 4.97
CA VAL A 94 -22.33 0.17 4.07
C VAL A 94 -22.06 1.66 4.31
N VAL A 95 -20.90 2.14 3.85
CA VAL A 95 -20.55 3.57 3.96
C VAL A 95 -21.39 4.39 2.96
N PRO A 96 -22.10 5.44 3.40
CA PRO A 96 -22.90 6.28 2.50
C PRO A 96 -22.05 7.01 1.45
N ARG A 97 -22.62 7.21 0.25
CA ARG A 97 -21.95 7.90 -0.88
C ARG A 97 -21.38 9.26 -0.54
N ARG A 98 -22.14 10.09 0.19
CA ARG A 98 -21.67 11.42 0.62
C ARG A 98 -20.34 11.37 1.39
N VAL A 99 -20.13 10.33 2.20
CA VAL A 99 -18.94 10.20 3.05
C VAL A 99 -17.73 9.84 2.21
N TYR A 100 -17.81 8.77 1.41
CA TYR A 100 -16.66 8.39 0.58
C TYR A 100 -16.42 9.37 -0.58
N ALA A 101 -17.41 10.14 -1.02
CA ALA A 101 -17.21 11.25 -1.95
C ALA A 101 -16.42 12.41 -1.33
N ALA A 102 -16.71 12.77 -0.07
CA ALA A 102 -15.94 13.76 0.66
C ALA A 102 -14.49 13.31 0.88
N VAL A 103 -14.29 12.05 1.30
CA VAL A 103 -12.95 11.45 1.44
C VAL A 103 -12.21 11.47 0.10
N PHE A 104 -12.85 11.08 -0.99
CA PHE A 104 -12.27 11.12 -2.33
C PHE A 104 -11.84 12.54 -2.72
N GLY A 105 -12.71 13.54 -2.58
CA GLY A 105 -12.39 14.93 -2.91
C GLY A 105 -11.20 15.45 -2.11
N LEU A 106 -11.22 15.25 -0.78
CA LEU A 106 -10.15 15.68 0.11
C LEU A 106 -8.82 15.00 -0.20
N MET A 107 -8.82 13.69 -0.45
CA MET A 107 -7.60 12.93 -0.76
C MET A 107 -7.06 13.28 -2.15
N LEU A 108 -7.92 13.49 -3.15
CA LEU A 108 -7.51 13.89 -4.50
C LEU A 108 -6.91 15.31 -4.49
N THR A 109 -7.61 16.27 -3.92
CA THR A 109 -7.12 17.66 -3.80
C THR A 109 -5.85 17.71 -2.98
N GLY A 110 -5.82 17.01 -1.85
CA GLY A 110 -4.64 16.94 -1.00
C GLY A 110 -3.42 16.35 -1.71
N ALA A 111 -3.59 15.22 -2.41
CA ALA A 111 -2.52 14.60 -3.20
C ALA A 111 -2.03 15.50 -4.33
N ALA A 112 -2.93 16.21 -5.02
CA ALA A 112 -2.57 17.16 -6.06
C ALA A 112 -1.71 18.31 -5.51
N LEU A 113 -2.12 18.91 -4.39
CA LEU A 113 -1.36 19.99 -3.73
C LEU A 113 0.01 19.52 -3.22
N VAL A 114 0.10 18.32 -2.66
CA VAL A 114 1.37 17.72 -2.24
C VAL A 114 2.29 17.48 -3.44
N LEU A 115 1.77 16.97 -4.57
CA LEU A 115 2.56 16.81 -5.79
C LEU A 115 2.99 18.16 -6.37
N SER A 116 2.13 19.17 -6.37
CA SER A 116 2.52 20.53 -6.76
C SER A 116 3.65 21.07 -5.88
N ALA A 117 3.63 20.78 -4.57
CA ALA A 117 4.73 21.12 -3.68
C ALA A 117 6.04 20.40 -4.05
N ALA A 118 5.97 19.11 -4.39
CA ALA A 118 7.11 18.32 -4.86
C ALA A 118 7.69 18.85 -6.19
N CYS A 119 6.85 19.49 -7.01
CA CYS A 119 7.19 20.03 -8.32
C CYS A 119 7.54 21.53 -8.30
N GLY A 120 7.81 22.11 -7.12
CA GLY A 120 8.34 23.49 -7.00
C GLY A 120 7.36 24.54 -6.46
N ALA A 121 6.20 24.13 -5.95
CA ALA A 121 5.27 25.04 -5.25
C ALA A 121 5.19 24.73 -3.73
N PRO A 122 6.28 24.86 -2.95
CA PRO A 122 6.38 24.33 -1.58
C PRO A 122 5.30 24.87 -0.62
N ARG A 123 4.78 26.08 -0.86
CA ARG A 123 3.68 26.68 -0.09
C ARG A 123 2.37 25.89 -0.13
N MET A 124 2.21 24.99 -1.11
CA MET A 124 1.03 24.12 -1.22
C MET A 124 1.05 22.95 -0.24
N LEU A 125 2.22 22.62 0.33
CA LEU A 125 2.39 21.42 1.15
C LEU A 125 1.47 21.40 2.39
N PRO A 126 1.40 22.44 3.25
CA PRO A 126 0.56 22.37 4.45
C PRO A 126 -0.93 22.21 4.13
N ALA A 127 -1.43 22.92 3.11
CA ALA A 127 -2.82 22.80 2.67
C ALA A 127 -3.14 21.40 2.11
N GLY A 128 -2.22 20.83 1.34
CA GLY A 128 -2.34 19.47 0.83
C GLY A 128 -2.39 18.42 1.95
N LEU A 129 -1.48 18.53 2.92
CA LEU A 129 -1.42 17.66 4.10
C LEU A 129 -2.67 17.79 4.98
N ALA A 130 -3.15 19.00 5.21
CA ALA A 130 -4.37 19.25 5.99
C ALA A 130 -5.61 18.64 5.32
N ALA A 131 -5.75 18.79 3.99
CA ALA A 131 -6.84 18.18 3.23
C ALA A 131 -6.78 16.64 3.30
N MET A 132 -5.60 16.05 3.09
CA MET A 132 -5.42 14.60 3.22
C MET A 132 -5.74 14.11 4.64
N LEU A 133 -5.26 14.81 5.68
CA LEU A 133 -5.51 14.43 7.07
C LEU A 133 -6.99 14.49 7.41
N LEU A 134 -7.71 15.54 6.97
CA LEU A 134 -9.15 15.63 7.16
C LEU A 134 -9.89 14.46 6.48
N GLY A 135 -9.53 14.14 5.23
CA GLY A 135 -10.08 12.99 4.51
C GLY A 135 -9.81 11.66 5.23
N TRP A 136 -8.60 11.50 5.75
CA TRP A 136 -8.17 10.34 6.52
C TRP A 136 -8.95 10.20 7.83
N LEU A 137 -9.15 11.29 8.57
CA LEU A 137 -9.88 11.31 9.83
C LEU A 137 -11.37 11.00 9.59
N ILE A 138 -11.99 11.54 8.54
CA ILE A 138 -13.37 11.20 8.15
C ILE A 138 -13.50 9.70 7.86
N ALA A 139 -12.58 9.13 7.07
CA ALA A 139 -12.58 7.70 6.76
C ALA A 139 -12.41 6.86 8.04
N THR A 140 -11.41 7.20 8.87
CA THR A 140 -11.08 6.46 10.09
C THR A 140 -12.19 6.53 11.14
N GLY A 141 -12.80 7.71 11.32
CA GLY A 141 -13.95 7.91 12.21
C GLY A 141 -15.18 7.14 11.74
N THR A 142 -15.48 7.17 10.45
CA THR A 142 -16.59 6.40 9.87
C THR A 142 -16.41 4.89 10.09
N LEU A 143 -15.19 4.37 9.92
CA LEU A 143 -14.89 2.96 10.18
C LEU A 143 -14.90 2.63 11.67
N ALA A 144 -14.49 3.57 12.55
CA ALA A 144 -14.61 3.43 13.99
C ALA A 144 -16.08 3.22 14.40
N ASP A 145 -17.01 3.98 13.83
CA ASP A 145 -18.44 3.86 14.14
C ASP A 145 -19.01 2.50 13.70
N ARG A 146 -18.55 1.96 12.57
CA ARG A 146 -18.90 0.59 12.14
C ARG A 146 -18.35 -0.47 13.10
N LEU A 147 -17.12 -0.28 13.57
CA LEU A 147 -16.50 -1.18 14.53
C LEU A 147 -17.20 -1.13 15.90
N ARG A 148 -17.62 0.06 16.34
CA ARG A 148 -18.44 0.29 17.54
C ARG A 148 -19.80 -0.39 17.44
N GLN A 149 -20.49 -0.27 16.31
CA GLN A 149 -21.78 -0.94 16.06
C GLN A 149 -21.67 -2.48 16.18
N HIS A 150 -20.51 -3.05 15.85
CA HIS A 150 -20.21 -4.47 16.01
C HIS A 150 -19.56 -4.82 17.38
N GLY A 151 -19.55 -3.87 18.33
CA GLY A 151 -19.02 -4.08 19.68
C GLY A 151 -17.53 -4.42 19.73
N PHE A 152 -16.73 -3.97 18.76
CA PHE A 152 -15.28 -4.23 18.67
C PHE A 152 -14.88 -5.72 18.63
N ARG A 153 -15.81 -6.61 18.27
CA ARG A 153 -15.57 -8.07 18.31
C ARG A 153 -14.70 -8.60 17.17
N ASP A 154 -14.64 -7.91 16.03
CA ASP A 154 -13.87 -8.38 14.87
C ASP A 154 -12.39 -7.97 14.98
N THR A 155 -11.52 -8.97 15.20
CA THR A 155 -10.08 -8.77 15.39
C THR A 155 -9.36 -8.19 14.18
N TRP A 156 -9.76 -8.55 12.95
CA TRP A 156 -9.15 -7.98 11.74
C TRP A 156 -9.60 -6.53 11.53
N ALA A 157 -10.87 -6.23 11.81
CA ALA A 157 -11.38 -4.86 11.74
C ALA A 157 -10.70 -3.96 12.78
N ARG A 158 -10.48 -4.44 14.02
CA ARG A 158 -9.68 -3.74 15.03
C ARG A 158 -8.26 -3.47 14.54
N SER A 159 -7.58 -4.49 14.04
CA SER A 159 -6.21 -4.37 13.52
C SER A 159 -6.11 -3.36 12.36
N ALA A 160 -6.99 -3.46 11.36
CA ALA A 160 -7.02 -2.51 10.25
C ALA A 160 -7.32 -1.08 10.71
N TRP A 161 -8.21 -0.90 11.68
CA TRP A 161 -8.51 0.42 12.25
C TRP A 161 -7.32 1.00 13.02
N CYS A 162 -6.64 0.20 13.87
CA CYS A 162 -5.43 0.61 14.56
C CYS A 162 -4.33 1.06 13.58
N ALA A 163 -4.14 0.33 12.49
CA ALA A 163 -3.21 0.73 11.43
C ALA A 163 -3.59 2.07 10.79
N LEU A 164 -4.88 2.30 10.48
CA LEU A 164 -5.33 3.61 9.99
C LEU A 164 -5.08 4.73 11.01
N ALA A 165 -5.27 4.47 12.31
CA ALA A 165 -4.98 5.44 13.36
C ALA A 165 -3.48 5.79 13.42
N MET A 166 -2.60 4.80 13.32
CA MET A 166 -1.15 5.01 13.22
C MET A 166 -0.78 5.84 11.98
N GLY A 167 -1.42 5.56 10.83
CA GLY A 167 -1.22 6.36 9.62
C GLY A 167 -1.71 7.81 9.79
N ALA A 168 -2.85 8.04 10.44
CA ALA A 168 -3.33 9.39 10.73
C ALA A 168 -2.33 10.16 11.63
N ALA A 169 -1.78 9.50 12.66
CA ALA A 169 -0.79 10.08 13.54
C ALA A 169 0.49 10.46 12.79
N GLY A 170 1.00 9.57 11.93
CA GLY A 170 2.18 9.88 11.12
C GLY A 170 1.93 11.02 10.11
N LEU A 171 0.77 11.06 9.45
CA LEU A 171 0.41 12.16 8.55
C LEU A 171 0.30 13.51 9.30
N PHE A 172 -0.22 13.49 10.52
CA PHE A 172 -0.24 14.67 11.41
C PHE A 172 1.17 15.16 11.74
N LEU A 173 2.13 14.27 12.01
CA LEU A 173 3.52 14.66 12.24
C LEU A 173 4.13 15.38 11.02
N VAL A 174 3.84 14.91 9.80
CA VAL A 174 4.30 15.58 8.57
C VAL A 174 3.66 16.96 8.42
N LEU A 175 2.37 17.10 8.74
CA LEU A 175 1.69 18.40 8.77
C LEU A 175 2.36 19.35 9.76
N CYS A 176 2.63 18.92 10.99
CA CYS A 176 3.36 19.72 11.98
C CYS A 176 4.75 20.12 11.48
N ALA A 177 5.50 19.19 10.89
CA ALA A 177 6.82 19.49 10.32
C ALA A 177 6.74 20.54 9.19
N SER A 178 5.71 20.47 8.35
CA SER A 178 5.46 21.47 7.29
C SER A 178 5.11 22.87 7.82
N LEU A 179 4.71 22.96 9.11
CA LEU A 179 4.35 24.18 9.81
C LEU A 179 5.44 24.67 10.78
N GLY A 180 6.63 24.06 10.75
CA GLY A 180 7.79 24.49 11.53
C GLY A 180 8.20 23.57 12.70
N ALA A 181 7.53 22.43 12.91
CA ALA A 181 8.04 21.41 13.82
C ALA A 181 9.35 20.78 13.27
N PRO A 182 10.12 20.06 14.10
CA PRO A 182 11.42 19.52 13.68
C PRO A 182 11.33 18.66 12.40
N PRO A 183 12.18 18.87 11.37
CA PRO A 183 12.14 18.12 10.13
C PRO A 183 12.25 16.59 10.31
N ALA A 184 12.95 16.14 11.36
CA ALA A 184 13.09 14.73 11.72
C ALA A 184 11.73 14.02 11.93
N TRP A 185 10.65 14.77 12.23
CA TRP A 185 9.31 14.21 12.36
C TRP A 185 8.79 13.58 11.06
N VAL A 186 9.26 14.04 9.89
CA VAL A 186 8.94 13.40 8.60
C VAL A 186 9.58 12.02 8.52
N ALA A 187 10.83 11.89 8.96
CA ALA A 187 11.51 10.60 8.99
C ALA A 187 10.83 9.64 9.99
N THR A 188 10.39 10.14 11.14
CA THR A 188 9.55 9.38 12.10
C THR A 188 8.23 8.96 11.48
N ALA A 189 7.54 9.86 10.79
CA ALA A 189 6.28 9.56 10.10
C ALA A 189 6.45 8.48 9.03
N ASN A 190 7.54 8.47 8.28
CA ASN A 190 7.82 7.44 7.29
C ASN A 190 7.99 6.05 7.93
N ARG A 191 8.65 5.96 9.10
CA ARG A 191 8.79 4.71 9.87
C ARG A 191 7.44 4.24 10.43
N ILE A 192 6.64 5.17 10.96
CA ILE A 192 5.27 4.90 11.40
C ILE A 192 4.41 4.39 10.22
N ALA A 193 4.55 4.99 9.05
CA ALA A 193 3.84 4.53 7.85
C ALA A 193 4.21 3.09 7.50
N THR A 194 5.48 2.73 7.55
CA THR A 194 5.91 1.36 7.21
C THR A 194 5.45 0.35 8.26
N PHE A 195 5.82 0.55 9.52
CA PHE A 195 5.70 -0.48 10.57
C PHE A 195 4.45 -0.34 11.43
N GLY A 196 3.88 0.87 11.56
CA GLY A 196 2.65 1.12 12.29
C GLY A 196 1.39 1.06 11.43
N PHE A 197 1.49 1.38 10.13
CA PHE A 197 0.35 1.45 9.21
C PHE A 197 0.38 0.35 8.15
N LEU A 198 1.27 0.42 7.15
CA LEU A 198 1.21 -0.41 5.95
C LEU A 198 1.47 -1.88 6.24
N LEU A 199 2.52 -2.23 6.99
CA LEU A 199 2.80 -3.63 7.29
C LEU A 199 1.66 -4.30 8.08
N PRO A 200 1.17 -3.75 9.21
CA PRO A 200 0.01 -4.31 9.90
C PRO A 200 -1.24 -4.34 9.02
N MET A 201 -1.47 -3.33 8.18
CA MET A 201 -2.60 -3.29 7.26
C MET A 201 -2.54 -4.43 6.23
N TYR A 202 -1.44 -4.53 5.49
CA TYR A 202 -1.25 -5.53 4.44
C TYR A 202 -1.31 -6.93 5.04
N PHE A 203 -0.66 -7.17 6.18
CA PHE A 203 -0.73 -8.45 6.86
C PHE A 203 -2.14 -8.75 7.37
N THR A 204 -2.87 -7.79 7.95
CA THR A 204 -4.26 -7.98 8.39
C THR A 204 -5.15 -8.44 7.24
N VAL A 205 -5.05 -7.76 6.10
CA VAL A 205 -5.81 -8.08 4.91
C VAL A 205 -5.42 -9.45 4.36
N ALA A 206 -4.13 -9.75 4.24
CA ALA A 206 -3.64 -11.05 3.80
C ALA A 206 -4.08 -12.17 4.74
N HIS A 207 -3.94 -11.97 6.06
CA HIS A 207 -4.30 -12.92 7.12
C HIS A 207 -5.79 -13.26 7.09
N ARG A 208 -6.65 -12.33 6.67
CA ARG A 208 -8.09 -12.59 6.47
C ARG A 208 -8.38 -13.22 5.11
N MET A 209 -7.82 -12.66 4.03
CA MET A 209 -8.27 -12.91 2.66
C MET A 209 -7.55 -14.06 1.97
N VAL A 210 -6.27 -14.28 2.23
CA VAL A 210 -5.49 -15.32 1.55
C VAL A 210 -5.95 -16.71 1.97
N PRO A 211 -6.09 -17.04 3.27
CA PRO A 211 -6.65 -18.33 3.68
C PRO A 211 -8.09 -18.53 3.22
N PHE A 212 -8.89 -17.46 3.22
CA PHE A 212 -10.27 -17.50 2.70
C PHE A 212 -10.30 -17.80 1.20
N PHE A 213 -9.43 -17.16 0.41
CA PHE A 213 -9.38 -17.40 -1.02
C PHE A 213 -8.84 -18.81 -1.34
N SER A 214 -7.81 -19.26 -0.63
CA SER A 214 -7.33 -20.64 -0.74
C SER A 214 -8.40 -21.67 -0.38
N GLY A 215 -9.17 -21.45 0.69
CA GLY A 215 -10.26 -22.34 1.10
C GLY A 215 -11.37 -22.49 0.07
N ASN A 216 -11.61 -21.46 -0.74
CA ASN A 216 -12.64 -21.50 -1.80
C ASN A 216 -12.16 -22.18 -3.09
N VAL A 217 -10.86 -22.34 -3.29
CA VAL A 217 -10.30 -22.73 -4.60
C VAL A 217 -9.47 -24.01 -4.54
N VAL A 218 -8.81 -24.27 -3.42
CA VAL A 218 -7.94 -25.44 -3.25
C VAL A 218 -8.72 -26.54 -2.51
N PRO A 219 -9.00 -27.68 -3.15
CA PRO A 219 -9.67 -28.80 -2.49
C PRO A 219 -8.90 -29.27 -1.26
N GLY A 220 -9.62 -29.52 -0.16
CA GLY A 220 -9.01 -29.99 1.10
C GLY A 220 -8.08 -28.97 1.79
N TYR A 221 -8.21 -27.67 1.49
CA TYR A 221 -7.42 -26.64 2.14
C TYR A 221 -7.86 -26.41 3.59
N ARG A 222 -6.91 -26.57 4.52
CA ARG A 222 -7.12 -26.24 5.94
C ARG A 222 -6.83 -24.76 6.17
N VAL A 223 -7.85 -24.00 6.56
CA VAL A 223 -7.71 -22.57 6.89
C VAL A 223 -6.92 -22.42 8.20
N VAL A 224 -5.81 -21.69 8.15
CA VAL A 224 -4.99 -21.34 9.33
C VAL A 224 -4.93 -19.81 9.47
N ARG A 225 -5.51 -19.27 10.53
CA ARG A 225 -5.55 -17.81 10.79
C ARG A 225 -5.69 -17.48 12.29
N PRO A 226 -4.83 -18.01 13.16
CA PRO A 226 -5.01 -17.84 14.59
C PRO A 226 -4.88 -16.37 14.99
N ALA A 227 -5.74 -15.89 15.89
CA ALA A 227 -5.74 -14.48 16.29
C ALA A 227 -4.40 -14.04 16.94
N TRP A 228 -3.70 -14.96 17.61
CA TRP A 228 -2.44 -14.67 18.27
C TRP A 228 -1.35 -14.21 17.29
N SER A 229 -1.31 -14.71 16.05
CA SER A 229 -0.25 -14.34 15.11
C SER A 229 -0.40 -12.90 14.64
N LEU A 230 -1.64 -12.40 14.56
CA LEU A 230 -1.90 -10.99 14.27
C LEU A 230 -1.45 -10.07 15.41
N TRP A 231 -1.69 -10.45 16.67
CA TRP A 231 -1.24 -9.67 17.82
C TRP A 231 0.28 -9.73 18.01
N ALA A 232 0.88 -10.90 17.79
CA ALA A 232 2.33 -11.07 17.79
C ALA A 232 2.98 -10.16 16.76
N LEU A 233 2.43 -10.07 15.54
CA LEU A 233 2.90 -9.13 14.52
C LEU A 233 2.89 -7.69 15.06
N TRP A 234 1.78 -7.24 15.66
CA TRP A 234 1.69 -5.88 16.21
C TRP A 234 2.76 -5.60 17.26
N VAL A 235 2.91 -6.49 18.24
CA VAL A 235 3.90 -6.34 19.32
C VAL A 235 5.30 -6.23 18.72
N LEU A 236 5.64 -7.12 17.78
CA LEU A 236 6.98 -7.14 17.18
C LEU A 236 7.22 -5.93 16.26
N CYS A 237 6.24 -5.49 15.48
CA CYS A 237 6.34 -4.27 14.67
C CYS A 237 6.53 -3.02 15.54
N LEU A 238 5.82 -2.93 16.65
CA LEU A 238 5.97 -1.81 17.59
C LEU A 238 7.31 -1.87 18.31
N ALA A 239 7.79 -3.06 18.69
CA ALA A 239 9.13 -3.24 19.25
C ALA A 239 10.22 -2.82 18.25
N HIS A 240 10.13 -3.24 16.98
CA HIS A 240 11.01 -2.76 15.91
C HIS A 240 10.99 -1.24 15.83
N LEU A 241 9.79 -0.64 15.74
CA LEU A 241 9.62 0.80 15.60
C LEU A 241 10.20 1.58 16.80
N VAL A 242 9.97 1.12 18.03
CA VAL A 242 10.52 1.75 19.23
C VAL A 242 12.04 1.70 19.25
N LEU A 243 12.65 0.55 18.92
CA LEU A 243 14.10 0.43 18.85
C LEU A 243 14.70 1.32 17.76
N ASP A 244 14.07 1.35 16.58
CA ASP A 244 14.51 2.19 15.46
C ASP A 244 14.44 3.69 15.79
N LEU A 245 13.34 4.13 16.41
CA LEU A 245 13.17 5.54 16.83
C LEU A 245 14.03 5.93 18.02
N SER A 246 14.46 4.97 18.84
CA SER A 246 15.35 5.20 19.97
C SER A 246 16.84 5.17 19.59
N GLY A 247 17.16 4.99 18.31
CA GLY A 247 18.56 4.87 17.84
C GLY A 247 19.24 3.57 18.25
N LEU A 248 18.48 2.55 18.66
CA LEU A 248 18.98 1.25 19.09
C LEU A 248 18.95 0.26 17.91
N SER A 249 19.44 0.68 16.74
CA SER A 249 19.32 -0.07 15.48
C SER A 249 19.98 -1.45 15.54
N ALA A 250 21.06 -1.59 16.30
CA ALA A 250 21.74 -2.85 16.56
C ALA A 250 20.87 -3.89 17.30
N TRP A 251 19.91 -3.47 18.12
CA TRP A 251 19.06 -4.40 18.90
C TRP A 251 17.79 -4.84 18.17
N ARG A 252 17.52 -4.29 16.97
CA ARG A 252 16.35 -4.64 16.15
C ARG A 252 16.34 -6.11 15.72
N TRP A 253 17.48 -6.80 15.76
CA TRP A 253 17.56 -8.22 15.40
C TRP A 253 16.63 -9.09 16.25
N LEU A 254 16.36 -8.71 17.51
CA LEU A 254 15.45 -9.45 18.39
C LEU A 254 14.01 -9.50 17.85
N PRO A 255 13.32 -8.35 17.65
CA PRO A 255 12.00 -8.37 17.03
C PRO A 255 12.04 -8.83 15.57
N ASP A 256 13.11 -8.54 14.81
CA ASP A 256 13.18 -8.88 13.38
C ASP A 256 13.37 -10.38 13.13
N ALA A 257 14.21 -11.06 13.92
CA ALA A 257 14.35 -12.51 13.86
C ALA A 257 13.04 -13.20 14.26
N SER A 258 12.35 -12.65 15.26
CA SER A 258 11.05 -13.13 15.71
C SER A 258 9.97 -12.93 14.64
N LEU A 259 9.96 -11.77 13.95
CA LEU A 259 9.09 -11.51 12.81
C LEU A 259 9.39 -12.46 11.66
N THR A 260 10.67 -12.71 11.36
CA THR A 260 11.10 -13.66 10.35
C THR A 260 10.52 -15.05 10.63
N ALA A 261 10.69 -15.56 11.86
CA ALA A 261 10.17 -16.86 12.26
C ALA A 261 8.64 -16.92 12.20
N LEU A 262 7.95 -15.90 12.74
CA LEU A 262 6.49 -15.80 12.73
C LEU A 262 5.92 -15.80 11.31
N LEU A 263 6.47 -14.95 10.44
CA LEU A 263 5.99 -14.76 9.08
C LEU A 263 6.33 -15.95 8.19
N LEU A 264 7.49 -16.59 8.39
CA LEU A 264 7.85 -17.81 7.69
C LEU A 264 6.94 -18.96 8.09
N TRP A 265 6.72 -19.14 9.40
CA TRP A 265 5.77 -20.12 9.91
C TRP A 265 4.36 -19.90 9.32
N GLN A 266 3.87 -18.66 9.32
CA GLN A 266 2.55 -18.32 8.79
C GLN A 266 2.45 -18.61 7.28
N TRP A 267 3.49 -18.26 6.52
CA TRP A 267 3.57 -18.53 5.09
C TRP A 267 3.56 -20.04 4.79
N VAL A 268 4.36 -20.83 5.51
CA VAL A 268 4.36 -22.31 5.39
C VAL A 268 3.01 -22.90 5.79
N ALA A 269 2.41 -22.42 6.88
CA ALA A 269 1.10 -22.87 7.35
C ALA A 269 -0.03 -22.62 6.34
N TRP A 270 0.12 -21.60 5.49
CA TRP A 270 -0.79 -21.33 4.39
C TRP A 270 -0.56 -22.18 3.14
N GLN A 271 0.44 -23.09 3.14
CA GLN A 271 0.63 -24.14 2.13
C GLN A 271 0.75 -23.60 0.68
N PRO A 272 1.70 -22.68 0.41
CA PRO A 272 1.88 -22.04 -0.90
C PRO A 272 2.01 -23.04 -2.06
N TRP A 273 2.57 -24.22 -1.80
CA TRP A 273 2.74 -25.28 -2.80
C TRP A 273 1.42 -25.81 -3.38
N LYS A 274 0.30 -25.68 -2.64
CA LYS A 274 -1.05 -26.05 -3.12
C LYS A 274 -1.71 -24.95 -3.96
N ALA A 275 -1.20 -23.74 -3.89
CA ALA A 275 -1.81 -22.53 -4.44
C ALA A 275 -1.32 -22.19 -5.86
N ARG A 276 -1.20 -23.18 -6.75
CA ARG A 276 -0.63 -23.01 -8.09
C ARG A 276 -1.62 -22.43 -9.12
N ARG A 277 -2.92 -22.62 -8.91
CA ARG A 277 -4.00 -22.11 -9.77
C ARG A 277 -5.15 -21.59 -8.91
N PRO A 278 -5.89 -20.56 -9.39
CA PRO A 278 -5.60 -19.72 -10.55
C PRO A 278 -4.36 -18.85 -10.32
N GLY A 279 -3.81 -18.25 -11.39
CA GLY A 279 -2.61 -17.41 -11.30
C GLY A 279 -2.73 -16.28 -10.27
N LEU A 280 -3.94 -15.74 -10.05
CA LEU A 280 -4.19 -14.72 -9.01
C LEU A 280 -3.87 -15.23 -7.60
N LEU A 281 -4.11 -16.51 -7.33
CA LEU A 281 -3.78 -17.10 -6.03
C LEU A 281 -2.27 -17.30 -5.90
N LEU A 282 -1.62 -17.79 -6.95
CA LEU A 282 -0.16 -18.00 -6.98
C LEU A 282 0.61 -16.71 -6.68
N VAL A 283 0.27 -15.61 -7.34
CA VAL A 283 0.97 -14.34 -7.16
C VAL A 283 0.82 -13.75 -5.74
N LEU A 284 -0.28 -14.03 -5.05
CA LEU A 284 -0.45 -13.65 -3.63
C LEU A 284 0.58 -14.35 -2.75
N TYR A 285 0.82 -15.65 -2.97
CA TYR A 285 1.80 -16.42 -2.21
C TYR A 285 3.25 -16.06 -2.54
N ILE A 286 3.54 -15.74 -3.80
CA ILE A 286 4.85 -15.24 -4.21
C ILE A 286 5.11 -13.87 -3.56
N ALA A 287 4.14 -12.95 -3.60
CA ALA A 287 4.26 -11.67 -2.91
C ALA A 287 4.47 -11.85 -1.40
N LEU A 288 3.71 -12.75 -0.76
CA LEU A 288 3.86 -13.04 0.67
C LEU A 288 5.22 -13.65 1.05
N ALA A 289 5.93 -14.31 0.14
CA ALA A 289 7.26 -14.84 0.44
C ALA A 289 8.28 -13.72 0.72
N TRP A 290 8.05 -12.51 0.21
CA TRP A 290 8.88 -11.36 0.52
C TRP A 290 8.78 -10.86 1.96
N LEU A 291 7.69 -11.16 2.68
CA LEU A 291 7.54 -10.77 4.08
C LEU A 291 8.63 -11.40 4.98
N PRO A 292 8.73 -12.73 5.12
CA PRO A 292 9.80 -13.33 5.90
C PRO A 292 11.18 -13.02 5.32
N LEU A 293 11.34 -12.91 4.00
CA LEU A 293 12.61 -12.56 3.39
C LEU A 293 13.08 -11.14 3.77
N SER A 294 12.17 -10.16 3.78
CA SER A 294 12.50 -8.80 4.18
C SER A 294 12.93 -8.74 5.65
N PHE A 295 12.23 -9.43 6.55
CA PHE A 295 12.61 -9.46 7.96
C PHE A 295 13.89 -10.25 8.22
N LEU A 296 14.18 -11.28 7.41
CA LEU A 296 15.47 -11.95 7.43
C LEU A 296 16.58 -10.96 7.06
N LEU A 297 16.38 -10.14 6.03
CA LEU A 297 17.32 -9.09 5.65
C LEU A 297 17.46 -8.01 6.74
N TYR A 298 16.38 -7.61 7.42
CA TYR A 298 16.45 -6.70 8.58
C TYR A 298 17.23 -7.31 9.74
N THR A 299 17.05 -8.61 9.99
CA THR A 299 17.80 -9.35 11.02
C THR A 299 19.29 -9.37 10.70
N VAL A 300 19.65 -9.68 9.45
CA VAL A 300 21.05 -9.69 9.00
C VAL A 300 21.66 -8.29 9.07
N ASP A 301 20.92 -7.25 8.66
CA ASP A 301 21.36 -5.85 8.74
C ASP A 301 21.64 -5.44 10.19
N SER A 302 20.71 -5.65 11.10
CA SER A 302 20.88 -5.28 12.53
C SER A 302 21.98 -6.08 13.23
N LEU A 303 22.17 -7.36 12.90
CA LEU A 303 23.32 -8.15 13.37
C LEU A 303 24.65 -7.61 12.82
N HIS A 304 24.67 -7.14 11.57
CA HIS A 304 25.84 -6.48 11.00
C HIS A 304 26.17 -5.18 11.72
N VAL A 305 25.16 -4.35 12.03
CA VAL A 305 25.34 -3.15 12.87
C VAL A 305 25.88 -3.53 14.24
N LEU A 306 25.33 -4.56 14.88
CA LEU A 306 25.80 -5.03 16.19
C LEU A 306 27.27 -5.48 16.16
N ALA A 307 27.67 -6.20 15.12
CA ALA A 307 29.02 -6.75 14.99
C ALA A 307 30.08 -5.71 14.58
N THR A 308 29.69 -4.69 13.80
CA THR A 308 30.65 -3.76 13.17
C THR A 308 30.52 -2.31 13.63
N GLY A 309 29.38 -1.93 14.23
CA GLY A 309 29.02 -0.54 14.52
C GLY A 309 28.62 0.28 13.30
N ILE A 310 28.55 -0.32 12.10
CA ILE A 310 28.31 0.41 10.84
C ILE A 310 26.84 0.27 10.42
N ASP A 311 26.11 1.39 10.43
CA ASP A 311 24.72 1.48 9.97
C ASP A 311 24.67 1.98 8.52
N SER A 312 24.69 1.06 7.54
CA SER A 312 24.82 1.43 6.11
C SER A 312 23.91 0.68 5.12
N ARG A 313 23.24 -0.42 5.52
CA ARG A 313 22.53 -1.31 4.57
C ARG A 313 21.02 -1.43 4.80
N ALA A 314 20.46 -0.70 5.77
CA ALA A 314 19.06 -0.78 6.19
C ALA A 314 18.03 -0.43 5.09
N VAL A 315 18.47 0.09 3.94
CA VAL A 315 17.60 0.44 2.80
C VAL A 315 17.23 -0.80 1.95
N ALA A 316 18.09 -1.83 1.91
CA ALA A 316 17.81 -3.09 1.23
C ALA A 316 16.57 -3.82 1.81
N PRO A 317 16.51 -4.12 3.13
CA PRO A 317 15.35 -4.82 3.68
C PRO A 317 14.05 -4.00 3.56
N LEU A 318 14.13 -2.66 3.61
CA LEU A 318 12.99 -1.78 3.38
C LEU A 318 12.42 -1.90 1.97
N HIS A 319 13.26 -2.00 0.93
CA HIS A 319 12.79 -2.16 -0.44
C HIS A 319 12.33 -3.59 -0.76
N ALA A 320 12.90 -4.60 -0.08
CA ALA A 320 12.32 -5.95 -0.09
C ALA A 320 10.88 -5.93 0.46
N LEU A 321 10.62 -5.17 1.52
CA LEU A 321 9.28 -4.99 2.07
C LEU A 321 8.36 -4.18 1.14
N THR A 322 8.80 -3.00 0.71
CA THR A 322 7.94 -2.02 0.03
C THR A 322 7.72 -2.33 -1.44
N ILE A 323 8.72 -2.86 -2.14
CA ILE A 323 8.60 -3.28 -3.54
C ILE A 323 8.21 -4.76 -3.60
N GLY A 324 9.04 -5.61 -2.99
CA GLY A 324 8.86 -7.06 -3.03
C GLY A 324 7.52 -7.49 -2.44
N PHE A 325 7.16 -7.02 -1.25
CA PHE A 325 5.87 -7.33 -0.66
C PHE A 325 4.77 -6.34 -1.03
N PHE A 326 4.83 -5.05 -0.62
CA PHE A 326 3.69 -4.14 -0.78
C PHE A 326 3.29 -3.93 -2.24
N SER A 327 4.24 -3.63 -3.13
CA SER A 327 3.92 -3.36 -4.55
C SER A 327 3.45 -4.62 -5.27
N ALA A 328 4.10 -5.77 -5.07
CA ALA A 328 3.67 -7.04 -5.68
C ALA A 328 2.29 -7.49 -5.14
N MET A 329 2.06 -7.37 -3.84
CA MET A 329 0.76 -7.66 -3.21
C MET A 329 -0.33 -6.70 -3.70
N LEU A 330 0.01 -5.43 -3.90
CA LEU A 330 -0.90 -4.44 -4.48
C LEU A 330 -1.32 -4.85 -5.89
N VAL A 331 -0.39 -5.19 -6.78
CA VAL A 331 -0.73 -5.68 -8.13
C VAL A 331 -1.67 -6.88 -8.04
N ALA A 332 -1.38 -7.86 -7.19
CA ALA A 332 -2.21 -9.05 -7.02
C ALA A 332 -3.63 -8.73 -6.50
N MET A 333 -3.72 -7.98 -5.40
CA MET A 333 -4.98 -7.72 -4.70
C MET A 333 -5.84 -6.71 -5.46
N VAL A 334 -5.25 -5.62 -5.96
CA VAL A 334 -5.99 -4.61 -6.74
C VAL A 334 -6.48 -5.22 -8.05
N THR A 335 -5.69 -6.04 -8.75
CA THR A 335 -6.19 -6.76 -9.95
C THR A 335 -7.41 -7.61 -9.61
N ARG A 336 -7.37 -8.37 -8.50
CA ARG A 336 -8.49 -9.20 -8.05
C ARG A 336 -9.74 -8.36 -7.74
N VAL A 337 -9.59 -7.29 -6.96
CA VAL A 337 -10.69 -6.39 -6.59
C VAL A 337 -11.27 -5.71 -7.83
N THR A 338 -10.42 -5.13 -8.68
CA THR A 338 -10.82 -4.46 -9.91
C THR A 338 -11.54 -5.39 -10.87
N HIS A 339 -11.07 -6.63 -11.06
CA HIS A 339 -11.77 -7.59 -11.90
C HIS A 339 -13.10 -8.04 -11.28
N GLY A 340 -13.10 -8.44 -10.01
CA GLY A 340 -14.29 -8.95 -9.33
C GLY A 340 -15.42 -7.93 -9.21
N HIS A 341 -15.09 -6.65 -9.02
CA HIS A 341 -16.08 -5.58 -8.96
C HIS A 341 -16.44 -4.95 -10.31
N SER A 342 -15.79 -5.38 -11.40
CA SER A 342 -16.09 -4.87 -12.75
C SER A 342 -16.72 -5.90 -13.69
N GLY A 343 -17.13 -7.06 -13.16
CA GLY A 343 -17.73 -8.15 -13.94
C GLY A 343 -16.73 -8.86 -14.86
N ARG A 344 -15.43 -8.76 -14.57
CA ARG A 344 -14.37 -9.35 -15.40
C ARG A 344 -13.88 -10.67 -14.77
N PRO A 345 -13.38 -11.62 -15.58
CA PRO A 345 -12.86 -12.87 -15.06
C PRO A 345 -11.74 -12.67 -14.02
N LEU A 346 -11.81 -13.42 -12.91
CA LEU A 346 -10.80 -13.45 -11.86
C LEU A 346 -9.58 -14.28 -12.32
N ALA A 347 -8.85 -13.76 -13.30
CA ALA A 347 -7.67 -14.38 -13.87
C ALA A 347 -6.52 -13.36 -14.03
N MET A 348 -5.29 -13.89 -14.06
CA MET A 348 -4.10 -13.12 -14.43
C MET A 348 -3.98 -13.09 -15.96
N GLY A 349 -4.32 -11.96 -16.57
CA GLY A 349 -4.02 -11.69 -17.99
C GLY A 349 -2.57 -11.21 -18.18
N ALA A 350 -2.17 -10.98 -19.42
CA ALA A 350 -0.81 -10.55 -19.77
C ALA A 350 -0.37 -9.26 -19.04
N ILE A 351 -1.26 -8.25 -18.95
CA ILE A 351 -0.95 -6.96 -18.31
C ILE A 351 -0.68 -7.10 -16.80
N PRO A 352 -1.55 -7.74 -16.00
CA PRO A 352 -1.22 -8.05 -14.60
C PRO A 352 0.03 -8.93 -14.43
N TRP A 353 0.31 -9.87 -15.33
CA TRP A 353 1.53 -10.67 -15.28
C TRP A 353 2.79 -9.84 -15.50
N LEU A 354 2.79 -8.97 -16.52
CA LEU A 354 3.88 -8.04 -16.79
C LEU A 354 4.17 -7.17 -15.57
N ALA A 355 3.12 -6.56 -15.00
CA ALA A 355 3.23 -5.75 -13.79
C ALA A 355 3.82 -6.55 -12.62
N PHE A 356 3.30 -7.76 -12.37
CA PHE A 356 3.76 -8.59 -11.26
C PHE A 356 5.22 -9.00 -11.42
N LEU A 357 5.61 -9.55 -12.58
CA LEU A 357 6.98 -9.97 -12.85
C LEU A 357 7.96 -8.78 -12.85
N GLY A 358 7.52 -7.65 -13.40
CA GLY A 358 8.28 -6.40 -13.34
C GLY A 358 8.55 -5.97 -11.90
N MET A 359 7.57 -6.08 -11.01
CA MET A 359 7.76 -5.78 -9.57
C MET A 359 8.73 -6.73 -8.88
N GLN A 360 8.70 -8.01 -9.22
CA GLN A 360 9.68 -8.97 -8.71
C GLN A 360 11.09 -8.58 -9.14
N LEU A 361 11.29 -8.25 -10.42
CA LEU A 361 12.59 -7.86 -10.95
C LEU A 361 13.05 -6.50 -10.39
N THR A 362 12.17 -5.51 -10.28
CA THR A 362 12.49 -4.23 -9.64
C THR A 362 12.93 -4.43 -8.19
N ALA A 363 12.25 -5.28 -7.42
CA ALA A 363 12.64 -5.56 -6.04
C ALA A 363 14.05 -6.15 -5.97
N LEU A 364 14.36 -7.12 -6.83
CA LEU A 364 15.69 -7.74 -6.90
C LEU A 364 16.77 -6.71 -7.27
N ILE A 365 16.57 -5.93 -8.33
CA ILE A 365 17.50 -4.88 -8.77
C ILE A 365 17.71 -3.86 -7.64
N ARG A 366 16.63 -3.42 -6.99
CA ARG A 366 16.69 -2.42 -5.94
C ARG A 366 17.39 -2.93 -4.67
N VAL A 367 17.15 -4.17 -4.27
CA VAL A 367 17.83 -4.79 -3.13
C VAL A 367 19.32 -5.02 -3.44
N ALA A 368 19.64 -5.51 -4.63
CA ALA A 368 21.02 -5.75 -5.07
C ALA A 368 21.84 -4.45 -5.16
N ALA A 369 21.21 -3.32 -5.51
CA ALA A 369 21.87 -2.02 -5.63
C ALA A 369 22.67 -1.62 -4.38
N GLU A 370 22.17 -1.95 -3.18
CA GLU A 370 22.81 -1.61 -1.89
C GLU A 370 24.14 -2.35 -1.66
N TYR A 371 24.45 -3.37 -2.47
CA TYR A 371 25.69 -4.13 -2.41
C TYR A 371 26.67 -3.77 -3.53
N THR A 372 26.35 -2.77 -4.34
CA THR A 372 27.20 -2.29 -5.44
C THR A 372 28.04 -1.10 -5.00
N THR A 373 29.20 -0.91 -5.63
CA THR A 373 30.07 0.25 -5.38
C THR A 373 29.52 1.55 -5.99
N GLN A 374 28.67 1.44 -7.03
CA GLN A 374 28.02 2.57 -7.69
C GLN A 374 26.51 2.30 -7.79
N PRO A 375 25.74 2.61 -6.73
CA PRO A 375 24.33 2.22 -6.68
C PRO A 375 23.40 3.13 -7.51
N TRP A 376 23.84 4.32 -7.89
CA TRP A 376 22.99 5.32 -8.56
C TRP A 376 22.38 4.85 -9.89
N PRO A 377 23.14 4.24 -10.82
CA PRO A 377 22.56 3.67 -12.05
C PRO A 377 21.52 2.58 -11.77
N TRP A 378 21.72 1.78 -10.71
CA TRP A 378 20.76 0.74 -10.31
C TRP A 378 19.47 1.34 -9.74
N TYR A 379 19.54 2.48 -9.06
CA TYR A 379 18.35 3.21 -8.61
C TYR A 379 17.52 3.72 -9.79
N ILE A 380 18.18 4.31 -10.79
CA ILE A 380 17.54 4.78 -12.02
C ILE A 380 16.92 3.59 -12.78
N ALA A 381 17.66 2.50 -12.94
CA ALA A 381 17.18 1.29 -13.61
C ALA A 381 15.97 0.68 -12.91
N ALA A 382 16.00 0.58 -11.57
CA ALA A 382 14.89 0.08 -10.78
C ALA A 382 13.64 0.96 -10.94
N ALA A 383 13.78 2.29 -10.82
CA ALA A 383 12.67 3.23 -10.98
C ALA A 383 12.08 3.22 -12.41
N THR A 384 12.95 3.09 -13.42
CA THR A 384 12.55 3.00 -14.84
C THR A 384 11.77 1.71 -15.10
N LEU A 385 12.32 0.56 -14.69
CA LEU A 385 11.64 -0.72 -14.82
C LEU A 385 10.30 -0.73 -14.09
N TRP A 386 10.24 -0.13 -12.90
CA TRP A 386 9.01 -0.01 -12.12
C TRP A 386 7.92 0.69 -12.93
N LEU A 387 8.26 1.83 -13.56
CA LEU A 387 7.32 2.60 -14.38
C LEU A 387 6.90 1.84 -15.62
N LEU A 388 7.86 1.27 -16.36
CA LEU A 388 7.57 0.49 -17.57
C LEU A 388 6.66 -0.71 -17.29
N ALA A 389 6.85 -1.37 -16.14
CA ALA A 389 6.03 -2.50 -15.73
C ALA A 389 4.60 -2.09 -15.32
N LEU A 390 4.44 -0.95 -14.63
CA LEU A 390 3.15 -0.56 -14.05
C LEU A 390 2.31 0.36 -14.93
N ILE A 391 2.89 1.14 -15.85
CA ILE A 391 2.12 2.03 -16.74
C ILE A 391 1.00 1.27 -17.49
N PRO A 392 1.25 0.11 -18.14
CA PRO A 392 0.19 -0.63 -18.83
C PRO A 392 -0.92 -1.11 -17.87
N TRP A 393 -0.54 -1.51 -16.65
CA TRP A 393 -1.48 -1.98 -15.63
C TRP A 393 -2.31 -0.84 -15.04
N VAL A 394 -1.70 0.32 -14.80
CA VAL A 394 -2.39 1.54 -14.38
C VAL A 394 -3.33 2.02 -15.46
N ALA A 395 -2.88 2.17 -16.71
CA ALA A 395 -3.71 2.63 -17.82
C ALA A 395 -4.97 1.74 -17.99
N ARG A 396 -4.78 0.41 -17.94
CA ARG A 396 -5.89 -0.54 -17.96
C ARG A 396 -6.82 -0.36 -16.75
N SER A 397 -6.28 -0.19 -15.55
CA SER A 397 -7.07 -0.02 -14.33
C SER A 397 -7.89 1.28 -14.36
N LEU A 398 -7.28 2.40 -14.76
CA LEU A 398 -7.96 3.69 -14.91
C LEU A 398 -9.10 3.58 -15.93
N TRP A 399 -8.87 2.93 -17.08
CA TRP A 399 -9.93 2.65 -18.05
C TRP A 399 -11.08 1.85 -17.43
N ILE A 400 -10.81 0.82 -16.62
CA ILE A 400 -11.85 0.06 -15.92
C ILE A 400 -12.62 0.96 -14.93
N TYR A 401 -11.95 1.84 -14.19
CA TYR A 401 -12.60 2.73 -13.24
C TYR A 401 -13.41 3.85 -13.89
N LEU A 402 -13.15 4.16 -15.16
CA LEU A 402 -13.85 5.18 -15.94
C LEU A 402 -14.90 4.62 -16.90
N THR A 403 -15.05 3.29 -16.97
CA THR A 403 -16.05 2.64 -17.83
C THR A 403 -17.09 1.86 -17.01
N PRO A 404 -18.32 1.70 -17.52
CA PRO A 404 -19.32 0.84 -16.88
C PRO A 404 -18.80 -0.60 -16.71
N ARG A 405 -19.38 -1.33 -15.75
CA ARG A 405 -19.10 -2.75 -15.57
C ARG A 405 -19.37 -3.55 -16.85
N ARG A 406 -18.57 -4.59 -17.07
CA ARG A 406 -18.70 -5.45 -18.25
C ARG A 406 -19.96 -6.32 -18.22
N ASP A 407 -20.46 -6.64 -17.03
CA ASP A 407 -21.64 -7.49 -16.82
C ASP A 407 -22.96 -6.70 -16.81
N GLY A 408 -22.93 -5.38 -17.07
CA GLY A 408 -24.13 -4.53 -17.09
C GLY A 408 -24.75 -4.25 -15.73
N ALA A 409 -24.19 -4.78 -14.64
CA ALA A 409 -24.65 -4.47 -13.29
C ALA A 409 -24.32 -3.00 -12.91
N PRO A 410 -24.99 -2.42 -11.90
CA PRO A 410 -24.68 -1.08 -11.42
C PRO A 410 -23.21 -0.99 -11.00
N GLY A 411 -22.53 0.05 -11.47
CA GLY A 411 -21.12 0.26 -11.16
C GLY A 411 -20.38 0.99 -12.25
#